data_AF-A0A402BDG5-F1
#
_entry.id   AF-A0A402BDG5-F1
#
_cell.length_a   1.000
_cell.length_b   1.000
_cell.length_c   1.000
_cell.angle_alpha   90.00
_cell.angle_beta   90.00
_cell.angle_gamma   90.00
#
_symmetry.space_group_name_H-M   'P 1'
#
loop_
_entity.id
_entity.type
_entity.pdbx_description
1 polymer ?
#
loop_
_entity_poly.entity_id
_entity_poly.type
_entity_poly.pdbx_seq_one_letter_code
_entity_poly.pdbx_strand_id
1 'polypeptide(L)'
;MLSSTTNDIQTTEQRWYRKIYAGWLGKSIGGTLGMPYERDMRLLNVSGYDHAISLPAANDDLDLQLVNLHALEQYGPRLQALQLGREWLEHVFFPFDEYGYALANLRRGLTPPLAGWFNNPFIDCMGASIRSELWAMLTPGRPDIATYYAWQDALVDHAGGEGMYGEMFFAAIESQAFVESDREQLISCGLHYIPEHCRVAQAVRHVIACHARGMSWQEARTSILKHFGHKNFTDAPQNIAFTILGWLYGTNFEHAILTAINCGYDTDCTGATLGAILGIMMGDSAIPEHLSHPIGNQVVLSEPIRFLHAPRTLEELTERTLNVAHEVQAFWQNHTCADTLQALLPTTSTDFQPFVTRPQQSENSLTEDSIAVSVVFQDQQPAIGRSQTKILITTLTNRRDHVWRGTLQLDVPEGWSSEEKIEVALPALSTQTYSLPVTSNNVIKPAYAVMLRLQPEYTGVLWNTLTFPLALVPAKNWVFTTQDPNMRVPSLVAGDNLVVPSQLQAYEGVIQASTILDNPYDRMVRFIVVAPMPIEVQIDGKSIFTSLASESALPTFHRPEEGSYCECFVRAGQHDLTLVFTHNQHQADAPIMILPIIGSDVEEPGPYYYLTDMLFI
;
A
#
# COMPACT_ATOMS: atom_id res chain seq x y z
N MET A 1 47.36 40.62 16.51
CA MET A 1 46.76 39.30 16.25
C MET A 1 45.36 39.54 15.72
N LEU A 2 45.19 39.50 14.40
CA LEU A 2 43.88 39.47 13.75
C LEU A 2 43.50 38.00 13.67
N SER A 3 42.55 37.56 14.50
CA SER A 3 41.99 36.21 14.38
C SER A 3 41.08 36.21 13.15
N SER A 4 41.49 35.48 12.13
CA SER A 4 40.68 35.15 10.97
C SER A 4 39.48 34.32 11.40
N THR A 5 38.29 34.92 11.47
CA THR A 5 37.03 34.20 11.33
C THR A 5 36.90 33.78 9.88
N THR A 6 37.38 32.60 9.54
CA THR A 6 36.95 31.90 8.33
C THR A 6 35.48 31.54 8.53
N ASN A 7 34.59 32.35 7.96
CA ASN A 7 33.21 31.91 7.70
C ASN A 7 33.32 30.73 6.75
N ASP A 8 33.13 29.53 7.28
CA ASP A 8 33.16 28.29 6.51
C ASP A 8 31.86 28.26 5.67
N ILE A 9 31.94 28.74 4.43
CA ILE A 9 30.81 28.72 3.48
C ILE A 9 30.62 27.26 3.07
N GLN A 10 29.67 26.58 3.71
CA GLN A 10 29.29 25.21 3.33
C GLN A 10 28.82 25.18 1.87
N THR A 11 29.26 24.17 1.12
CA THR A 11 28.73 23.93 -0.23
C THR A 11 27.27 23.49 -0.14
N THR A 12 26.52 23.66 -1.24
CA THR A 12 25.12 23.18 -1.30
C THR A 12 25.04 21.68 -1.03
N GLU A 13 26.01 20.91 -1.53
CA GLU A 13 26.14 19.47 -1.32
C GLU A 13 26.38 19.10 0.15
N GLN A 14 27.31 19.78 0.83
CA GLN A 14 27.54 19.58 2.27
C GLN A 14 26.29 19.88 3.09
N ARG A 15 25.55 20.94 2.73
CA ARG A 15 24.28 21.26 3.38
C ARG A 15 23.22 20.18 3.14
N TRP A 16 23.11 19.65 1.92
CA TRP A 16 22.17 18.57 1.61
C TRP A 16 22.53 17.28 2.33
N TYR A 17 23.81 16.89 2.32
CA TYR A 17 24.30 15.75 3.10
C TYR A 17 23.87 15.84 4.56
N ARG A 18 24.11 16.99 5.22
CA ARG A 18 23.74 17.16 6.64
C ARG A 18 22.23 17.10 6.88
N LYS A 19 21.42 17.63 5.96
CA LYS A 19 19.95 17.55 6.04
C LYS A 19 19.43 16.12 5.83
N ILE A 20 19.98 15.38 4.87
CA ILE A 20 19.65 13.97 4.62
C ILE A 20 20.03 13.14 5.85
N TYR A 21 21.26 13.26 6.34
CA TYR A 21 21.73 12.58 7.55
C TYR A 21 20.84 12.88 8.76
N ALA A 22 20.51 14.16 8.96
CA ALA A 22 19.65 14.59 10.07
C ALA A 22 18.22 14.06 9.93
N GLY A 23 17.70 13.93 8.71
CA GLY A 23 16.40 13.32 8.47
C GLY A 23 16.41 11.84 8.85
N TRP A 24 17.41 11.07 8.41
CA TRP A 24 17.54 9.66 8.80
C TRP A 24 17.71 9.49 10.31
N LEU A 25 18.59 10.29 10.92
CA LEU A 25 18.78 10.28 12.38
C LEU A 25 17.49 10.66 13.12
N GLY A 26 16.78 11.68 12.64
CA GLY A 26 15.51 12.11 13.21
C GLY A 26 14.44 11.02 13.13
N LYS A 27 14.36 10.32 12.00
CA LYS A 27 13.49 9.14 11.80
C LYS A 27 13.81 8.05 12.81
N SER A 28 15.08 7.65 12.91
CA SER A 28 15.52 6.62 13.84
C SER A 28 15.26 7.00 15.30
N ILE A 29 15.46 8.27 15.67
CA ILE A 29 15.15 8.78 17.02
C ILE A 29 13.66 8.65 17.32
N GLY A 30 12.81 9.15 16.43
CA GLY A 30 11.37 9.17 16.60
C GLY A 30 10.76 7.77 16.63
N GLY A 31 11.13 6.92 15.68
CA GLY A 31 10.64 5.53 15.60
C GLY A 31 11.05 4.73 16.84
N THR A 32 12.31 4.82 17.26
CA THR A 32 12.79 4.12 18.46
C THR A 32 12.12 4.61 19.74
N LEU A 33 11.83 5.92 19.83
CA LEU A 33 11.14 6.51 20.98
C LEU A 33 9.66 6.10 21.04
N GLY A 34 9.01 5.98 19.88
CA GLY A 34 7.59 5.66 19.74
C GLY A 34 7.27 4.17 19.82
N MET A 35 8.14 3.29 19.33
CA MET A 35 7.89 1.84 19.19
C MET A 35 7.36 1.14 20.46
N PRO A 36 7.88 1.42 21.69
CA PRO A 36 7.37 0.75 22.89
C PRO A 36 5.89 1.04 23.21
N TYR A 37 5.32 2.08 22.60
CA TYR A 37 3.98 2.57 22.86
C TYR A 37 3.01 2.33 21.70
N GLU A 38 3.48 1.69 20.62
CA GLU A 38 2.67 1.34 19.46
C GLU A 38 1.41 0.60 19.94
N ARG A 39 0.24 0.94 19.37
CA ARG A 39 -1.09 0.40 19.68
C ARG A 39 -1.73 0.91 20.96
N ASP A 40 -1.03 1.64 21.81
CA ASP A 40 -1.66 2.26 22.98
C ASP A 40 -2.48 3.48 22.53
N MET A 41 -3.79 3.28 22.33
CA MET A 41 -4.72 4.30 21.85
C MET A 41 -5.06 5.37 22.92
N ARG A 42 -4.50 5.26 24.13
CA ARG A 42 -4.73 6.22 25.21
C ARG A 42 -3.92 7.49 25.00
N LEU A 43 -4.27 8.53 25.74
CA LEU A 43 -3.39 9.68 25.91
C LEU A 43 -2.20 9.24 26.78
N LEU A 44 -0.97 9.37 26.27
CA LEU A 44 0.21 8.91 26.97
C LEU A 44 0.87 10.04 27.79
N ASN A 45 1.93 9.70 28.51
CA ASN A 45 2.77 10.63 29.27
C ASN A 45 4.26 10.22 29.20
N VAL A 46 4.75 10.03 27.99
CA VAL A 46 6.13 9.73 27.61
C VAL A 46 6.97 11.01 27.72
N SER A 47 8.15 10.91 28.31
CA SER A 47 9.05 12.05 28.54
C SER A 47 10.47 11.87 27.98
N GLY A 48 10.73 10.76 27.28
CA GLY A 48 12.05 10.43 26.73
C GLY A 48 12.26 8.92 26.63
N TYR A 49 13.49 8.49 26.32
CA TYR A 49 13.84 7.07 26.23
C TYR A 49 13.75 6.33 27.55
N ASP A 50 13.48 5.03 27.46
CA ASP A 50 13.89 4.09 28.50
C ASP A 50 15.43 4.03 28.53
N HIS A 51 16.02 3.98 29.72
CA HIS A 51 17.46 3.90 29.94
C HIS A 51 18.10 2.64 29.33
N ALA A 52 17.31 1.63 28.94
CA ALA A 52 17.79 0.40 28.30
C ALA A 52 18.10 0.55 26.80
N ILE A 53 17.70 1.64 26.14
CA ILE A 53 17.91 1.83 24.70
C ILE A 53 19.38 2.12 24.42
N SER A 54 19.98 1.32 23.53
CA SER A 54 21.40 1.43 23.15
C SER A 54 21.66 1.22 21.65
N LEU A 55 20.59 0.97 20.89
CA LEU A 55 20.57 0.78 19.44
C LEU A 55 19.25 1.34 18.89
N PRO A 56 19.21 1.71 17.59
CA PRO A 56 17.94 2.00 16.94
C PRO A 56 17.04 0.76 16.93
N ALA A 57 15.74 0.98 17.00
CA ALA A 57 14.76 -0.03 16.71
C ALA A 57 14.83 -0.44 15.23
N ALA A 58 14.76 -1.74 14.96
CA ALA A 58 14.43 -2.24 13.63
C ALA A 58 12.92 -2.15 13.45
N ASN A 59 12.47 -1.48 12.38
CA ASN A 59 11.07 -1.39 12.03
C ASN A 59 10.87 -1.20 10.52
N ASP A 60 9.65 -1.44 10.06
CA ASP A 60 9.25 -1.36 8.67
C ASP A 60 9.36 0.05 8.07
N ASP A 61 9.27 1.11 8.89
CA ASP A 61 9.42 2.51 8.47
C ASP A 61 10.73 2.76 7.70
N LEU A 62 11.85 2.22 8.18
CA LEU A 62 13.15 2.36 7.53
C LEU A 62 13.41 1.21 6.56
N ASP A 63 13.07 -0.02 6.95
CA ASP A 63 13.33 -1.24 6.18
C ASP A 63 12.82 -1.17 4.74
N LEU A 64 11.57 -0.75 4.53
CA LEU A 64 10.99 -0.66 3.20
C LEU A 64 11.64 0.46 2.36
N GLN A 65 12.10 1.54 3.00
CA GLN A 65 12.87 2.58 2.31
C GLN A 65 14.26 2.08 1.88
N LEU A 66 14.86 1.15 2.61
CA LEU A 66 16.12 0.53 2.20
C LEU A 66 15.91 -0.38 0.97
N VAL A 67 14.77 -1.07 0.88
CA VAL A 67 14.36 -1.81 -0.34
C VAL A 67 14.12 -0.83 -1.50
N ASN A 68 13.45 0.30 -1.27
CA ASN A 68 13.22 1.32 -2.29
C ASN A 68 14.54 1.96 -2.79
N LEU A 69 15.48 2.23 -1.89
CA LEU A 69 16.81 2.73 -2.25
C LEU A 69 17.57 1.69 -3.09
N HIS A 70 17.52 0.42 -2.69
CA HIS A 70 18.10 -0.66 -3.50
C HIS A 70 17.49 -0.72 -4.90
N ALA A 71 16.16 -0.62 -5.00
CA ALA A 71 15.46 -0.58 -6.28
C ALA A 71 15.96 0.56 -7.17
N LEU A 72 16.12 1.77 -6.61
CA LEU A 72 16.66 2.90 -7.36
C LEU A 72 18.09 2.68 -7.83
N GLU A 73 18.94 2.06 -7.02
CA GLU A 73 20.31 1.72 -7.43
C GLU A 73 20.35 0.68 -8.57
N GLN A 74 19.32 -0.19 -8.67
CA GLN A 74 19.21 -1.17 -9.75
C GLN A 74 18.59 -0.59 -11.03
N TYR A 75 17.47 0.13 -10.92
CA TYR A 75 16.65 0.56 -12.06
C TYR A 75 16.85 2.04 -12.43
N GLY A 76 17.55 2.80 -11.60
CA GLY A 76 17.79 4.22 -11.78
C GLY A 76 16.50 5.08 -11.67
N PRO A 77 16.55 6.33 -12.14
CA PRO A 77 15.48 7.30 -11.92
C PRO A 77 14.18 7.01 -12.70
N ARG A 78 14.16 5.99 -13.55
CA ARG A 78 12.95 5.55 -14.27
C ARG A 78 12.10 4.55 -13.48
N LEU A 79 12.47 4.28 -12.23
CA LEU A 79 11.76 3.39 -11.32
C LEU A 79 10.25 3.66 -11.29
N GLN A 80 9.47 2.58 -11.34
CA GLN A 80 8.01 2.59 -11.25
C GLN A 80 7.53 1.52 -10.28
N ALA A 81 6.25 1.58 -9.92
CA ALA A 81 5.58 0.62 -9.05
C ALA A 81 5.83 -0.84 -9.46
N LEU A 82 5.93 -1.13 -10.76
CA LEU A 82 6.17 -2.48 -11.26
C LEU A 82 7.51 -3.05 -10.79
N GLN A 83 8.58 -2.25 -10.85
CA GLN A 83 9.89 -2.68 -10.36
C GLN A 83 9.90 -2.80 -8.85
N LEU A 84 9.29 -1.84 -8.14
CA LEU A 84 9.14 -1.89 -6.68
C LEU A 84 8.45 -3.18 -6.21
N GLY A 85 7.34 -3.56 -6.86
CA GLY A 85 6.66 -4.83 -6.55
C GLY A 85 7.50 -6.08 -6.79
N ARG A 86 8.53 -6.03 -7.66
CA ARG A 86 9.48 -7.15 -7.85
C ARG A 86 10.50 -7.21 -6.73
N GLU A 87 11.05 -6.07 -6.34
CA GLU A 87 11.96 -5.97 -5.20
C GLU A 87 11.25 -6.42 -3.91
N TRP A 88 9.96 -6.17 -3.78
CA TRP A 88 9.16 -6.70 -2.67
C TRP A 88 9.07 -8.22 -2.68
N LEU A 89 8.82 -8.84 -3.84
CA LEU A 89 8.79 -10.31 -3.96
C LEU A 89 10.14 -10.97 -3.64
N GLU A 90 11.25 -10.26 -3.85
CA GLU A 90 12.61 -10.77 -3.59
C GLU A 90 13.06 -10.52 -2.14
N HIS A 91 12.73 -9.35 -1.57
CA HIS A 91 13.34 -8.86 -0.33
C HIS A 91 12.38 -8.72 0.85
N VAL A 92 11.07 -8.60 0.62
CA VAL A 92 10.11 -8.33 1.68
C VAL A 92 9.37 -9.59 2.08
N PHE A 93 9.59 -10.01 3.32
CA PHE A 93 8.93 -11.16 3.94
C PHE A 93 8.04 -10.76 5.12
N PHE A 94 7.59 -9.50 5.19
CA PHE A 94 6.62 -9.08 6.20
C PHE A 94 5.25 -9.76 6.00
N PRO A 95 4.71 -10.45 7.04
CA PRO A 95 3.33 -10.91 7.02
C PRO A 95 2.36 -9.82 7.47
N PHE A 96 2.81 -8.58 7.62
CA PHE A 96 2.02 -7.52 8.25
C PHE A 96 0.95 -7.04 7.29
N ASP A 97 -0.31 -7.14 7.73
CA ASP A 97 -1.51 -6.49 7.19
C ASP A 97 -1.38 -6.09 5.69
N GLU A 98 -1.31 -4.81 5.36
CA GLU A 98 -1.20 -4.28 3.99
C GLU A 98 -0.14 -4.98 3.11
N TYR A 99 1.06 -5.21 3.65
CA TYR A 99 2.19 -5.79 2.92
C TYR A 99 1.92 -7.26 2.60
N GLY A 100 1.34 -7.99 3.55
CA GLY A 100 0.96 -9.37 3.34
C GLY A 100 -0.08 -9.52 2.23
N TYR A 101 -1.08 -8.62 2.18
CA TYR A 101 -2.11 -8.65 1.13
C TYR A 101 -1.50 -8.33 -0.23
N ALA A 102 -0.67 -7.29 -0.29
CA ALA A 102 0.08 -6.92 -1.49
C ALA A 102 0.96 -8.07 -1.98
N LEU A 103 1.72 -8.73 -1.10
CA LEU A 103 2.55 -9.89 -1.42
C LEU A 103 1.71 -11.10 -1.87
N ALA A 104 0.53 -11.33 -1.29
CA ALA A 104 -0.38 -12.38 -1.76
C ALA A 104 -0.86 -12.11 -3.19
N ASN A 105 -1.14 -10.85 -3.53
CA ASN A 105 -1.54 -10.43 -4.87
C ASN A 105 -0.38 -10.51 -5.87
N LEU A 106 0.81 -10.01 -5.49
CA LEU A 106 2.03 -10.09 -6.29
C LEU A 106 2.41 -11.54 -6.62
N ARG A 107 2.32 -12.47 -5.64
CA ARG A 107 2.56 -13.90 -5.85
C ARG A 107 1.56 -14.57 -6.80
N ARG A 108 0.36 -13.99 -6.95
CA ARG A 108 -0.64 -14.39 -7.95
C ARG A 108 -0.44 -13.72 -9.32
N GLY A 109 0.58 -12.87 -9.47
CA GLY A 109 0.87 -12.15 -10.70
C GLY A 109 0.06 -10.88 -10.90
N LEU A 110 -0.77 -10.47 -9.92
CA LEU A 110 -1.37 -9.14 -9.93
C LEU A 110 -0.25 -8.12 -9.72
N THR A 111 -0.16 -7.13 -10.61
CA THR A 111 0.85 -6.08 -10.53
C THR A 111 0.23 -4.77 -10.05
N PRO A 112 1.01 -3.84 -9.48
CA PRO A 112 0.52 -2.51 -9.13
C PRO A 112 -0.16 -1.84 -10.34
N PRO A 113 -1.29 -1.14 -10.15
CA PRO A 113 -1.94 -0.83 -8.87
C PRO A 113 -2.79 -1.96 -8.27
N LEU A 114 -3.13 -3.02 -9.04
CA LEU A 114 -4.01 -4.10 -8.58
C LEU A 114 -3.48 -4.80 -7.33
N ALA A 115 -2.15 -4.97 -7.24
CA ALA A 115 -1.51 -5.56 -6.07
C ALA A 115 -1.86 -4.82 -4.77
N GLY A 116 -1.90 -3.49 -4.81
CA GLY A 116 -2.07 -2.67 -3.62
C GLY A 116 -3.49 -2.57 -3.12
N TRP A 117 -4.50 -2.55 -4.00
CA TRP A 117 -5.90 -2.33 -3.56
C TRP A 117 -6.76 -3.59 -3.56
N PHE A 118 -6.50 -4.55 -4.44
CA PHE A 118 -7.41 -5.68 -4.61
C PHE A 118 -7.42 -6.52 -3.34
N ASN A 119 -8.60 -6.67 -2.74
CA ASN A 119 -8.77 -7.49 -1.54
C ASN A 119 -7.85 -7.07 -0.36
N ASN A 120 -7.41 -5.81 -0.35
CA ASN A 120 -6.58 -5.26 0.72
C ASN A 120 -7.41 -4.24 1.53
N PRO A 121 -7.85 -4.58 2.75
CA PRO A 121 -8.65 -3.67 3.58
C PRO A 121 -7.80 -2.61 4.31
N PHE A 122 -6.47 -2.63 4.14
CA PHE A 122 -5.52 -1.78 4.86
C PHE A 122 -4.99 -0.59 4.04
N ILE A 123 -5.53 -0.30 2.85
CA ILE A 123 -5.05 0.79 1.98
C ILE A 123 -5.12 2.20 2.60
N ASP A 124 -5.89 2.38 3.68
CA ASP A 124 -6.02 3.64 4.41
C ASP A 124 -5.04 3.76 5.60
N CYS A 125 -4.10 2.82 5.76
CA CYS A 125 -3.18 2.77 6.90
C CYS A 125 -1.85 3.50 6.64
N MET A 126 -1.02 3.62 7.68
CA MET A 126 0.24 4.36 7.67
C MET A 126 1.38 3.71 6.86
N GLY A 127 1.29 2.44 6.48
CA GLY A 127 2.41 1.68 5.92
C GLY A 127 3.08 2.29 4.68
N ALA A 128 2.34 2.99 3.82
CA ALA A 128 2.92 3.80 2.74
C ALA A 128 3.50 5.13 3.24
N SER A 129 2.78 5.82 4.13
CA SER A 129 3.14 7.17 4.60
C SER A 129 4.51 7.25 5.26
N ILE A 130 4.92 6.18 5.95
CA ILE A 130 6.21 6.06 6.64
C ILE A 130 7.40 5.90 5.69
N ARG A 131 7.19 5.84 4.37
CA ARG A 131 8.26 5.66 3.35
C ARG A 131 8.63 6.95 2.60
N SER A 132 8.00 8.06 2.96
CA SER A 132 8.06 9.34 2.26
C SER A 132 9.46 9.98 2.23
N GLU A 133 10.28 9.75 3.26
CA GLU A 133 11.54 10.47 3.47
C GLU A 133 12.55 10.24 2.36
N LEU A 134 12.70 9.00 1.89
CA LEU A 134 13.61 8.65 0.80
C LEU A 134 13.30 9.51 -0.43
N TRP A 135 12.03 9.53 -0.85
CA TRP A 135 11.60 10.23 -2.06
C TRP A 135 11.85 11.74 -1.97
N ALA A 136 11.65 12.31 -0.79
CA ALA A 136 11.96 13.69 -0.48
C ALA A 136 13.47 14.00 -0.55
N MET A 137 14.29 13.15 0.07
CA MET A 137 15.75 13.31 0.14
C MET A 137 16.44 13.20 -1.22
N LEU A 138 15.86 12.45 -2.15
CA LEU A 138 16.34 12.33 -3.53
C LEU A 138 16.09 13.59 -4.35
N THR A 139 15.10 14.40 -3.96
CA THR A 139 14.59 15.52 -4.75
C THR A 139 14.46 16.83 -3.96
N PRO A 140 15.55 17.35 -3.34
CA PRO A 140 15.49 18.58 -2.54
C PRO A 140 14.85 19.77 -3.27
N GLY A 141 13.78 20.34 -2.71
CA GLY A 141 13.06 21.47 -3.28
C GLY A 141 12.27 21.17 -4.55
N ARG A 142 11.99 19.89 -4.83
CA ARG A 142 11.21 19.41 -5.97
C ARG A 142 10.08 18.48 -5.51
N PRO A 143 9.08 19.03 -4.77
CA PRO A 143 7.98 18.23 -4.24
C PRO A 143 7.17 17.53 -5.34
N ASP A 144 7.13 18.09 -6.56
CA ASP A 144 6.49 17.46 -7.72
C ASP A 144 7.10 16.09 -8.07
N ILE A 145 8.42 15.93 -7.92
CA ILE A 145 9.10 14.67 -8.19
C ILE A 145 9.03 13.75 -6.97
N ALA A 146 9.17 14.29 -5.76
CA ALA A 146 9.04 13.50 -4.52
C ALA A 146 7.68 12.79 -4.47
N THR A 147 6.61 13.54 -4.72
CA THR A 147 5.23 13.03 -4.77
C THR A 147 5.05 11.99 -5.88
N TYR A 148 5.77 12.08 -7.00
CA TYR A 148 5.68 11.08 -8.08
C TYR A 148 6.21 9.74 -7.63
N TYR A 149 7.38 9.70 -6.99
CA TYR A 149 7.92 8.45 -6.50
C TYR A 149 7.10 7.90 -5.32
N ALA A 150 6.66 8.75 -4.40
CA ALA A 150 5.74 8.36 -3.33
C ALA A 150 4.45 7.74 -3.88
N TRP A 151 3.88 8.33 -4.94
CA TRP A 151 2.74 7.75 -5.62
C TRP A 151 3.06 6.38 -6.23
N GLN A 152 4.19 6.23 -6.92
CA GLN A 152 4.64 4.94 -7.49
C GLN A 152 4.86 3.88 -6.41
N ASP A 153 5.41 4.24 -5.26
CA ASP A 153 5.62 3.37 -4.12
C ASP A 153 4.29 2.87 -3.55
N ALA A 154 3.43 3.79 -3.14
CA ALA A 154 2.13 3.46 -2.58
C ALA A 154 1.21 2.66 -3.50
N LEU A 155 1.42 2.66 -4.84
CA LEU A 155 0.66 1.79 -5.73
C LEU A 155 0.89 0.29 -5.47
N VAL A 156 1.98 -0.08 -4.79
CA VAL A 156 2.33 -1.47 -4.49
C VAL A 156 1.40 -2.08 -3.44
N ASP A 157 1.02 -1.32 -2.41
CA ASP A 157 0.31 -1.81 -1.21
C ASP A 157 -0.86 -0.92 -0.74
N HIS A 158 -0.95 0.35 -1.13
CA HIS A 158 -1.98 1.31 -0.69
C HIS A 158 -2.71 2.01 -1.84
N ALA A 159 -2.74 1.42 -3.03
CA ALA A 159 -3.26 2.06 -4.23
C ALA A 159 -4.67 2.67 -4.04
N GLY A 160 -4.75 4.00 -4.01
CA GLY A 160 -6.01 4.73 -3.92
C GLY A 160 -6.53 5.06 -2.53
N GLY A 161 -5.90 4.53 -1.49
CA GLY A 161 -6.29 4.78 -0.11
C GLY A 161 -5.63 6.02 0.50
N GLU A 162 -6.03 6.33 1.72
CA GLU A 162 -5.51 7.44 2.50
C GLU A 162 -4.02 7.27 2.86
N GLY A 163 -3.49 6.03 2.90
CA GLY A 163 -2.07 5.77 3.12
C GLY A 163 -1.19 6.31 1.99
N MET A 164 -1.64 6.16 0.74
CA MET A 164 -0.99 6.73 -0.45
C MET A 164 -0.99 8.26 -0.41
N TYR A 165 -2.13 8.86 -0.08
CA TYR A 165 -2.21 10.33 0.04
C TYR A 165 -1.33 10.84 1.18
N GLY A 166 -1.20 10.09 2.28
CA GLY A 166 -0.30 10.42 3.37
C GLY A 166 1.17 10.42 2.96
N GLU A 167 1.62 9.43 2.18
CA GLU A 167 2.99 9.37 1.67
C GLU A 167 3.29 10.56 0.74
N MET A 168 2.37 10.84 -0.18
CA MET A 168 2.46 11.99 -1.08
C MET A 168 2.52 13.32 -0.34
N PHE A 169 1.71 13.46 0.72
CA PHE A 169 1.65 14.65 1.57
C PHE A 169 2.98 14.90 2.29
N PHE A 170 3.54 13.87 2.93
CA PHE A 170 4.81 13.99 3.65
C PHE A 170 6.00 14.17 2.71
N ALA A 171 6.07 13.41 1.61
CA ALA A 171 7.16 13.53 0.64
C ALA A 171 7.25 14.95 0.06
N ALA A 172 6.10 15.61 -0.17
CA ALA A 172 6.06 17.00 -0.60
C ALA A 172 6.55 17.98 0.49
N ILE A 173 6.15 17.79 1.76
CA ILE A 173 6.60 18.59 2.89
C ILE A 173 8.12 18.49 3.05
N GLU A 174 8.62 17.26 3.11
CA GLU A 174 10.01 16.94 3.40
C GLU A 174 10.93 17.40 2.28
N SER A 175 10.53 17.20 1.01
CA SER A 175 11.26 17.70 -0.14
C SER A 175 11.38 19.23 -0.08
N GLN A 176 10.28 19.91 0.23
CA GLN A 176 10.26 21.37 0.33
C GLN A 176 11.06 21.90 1.54
N ALA A 177 11.15 21.14 2.63
CA ALA A 177 11.90 21.48 3.85
C ALA A 177 13.43 21.61 3.62
N PHE A 178 13.94 21.16 2.47
CA PHE A 178 15.32 21.44 2.09
C PHE A 178 15.58 22.92 1.80
N VAL A 179 14.57 23.67 1.33
CA VAL A 179 14.69 25.07 0.87
C VAL A 179 13.74 26.05 1.56
N GLU A 180 12.73 25.56 2.28
CA GLU A 180 11.79 26.35 3.08
C GLU A 180 11.86 25.93 4.57
N SER A 181 11.53 26.83 5.48
CA SER A 181 11.51 26.59 6.93
C SER A 181 10.24 27.11 7.61
N ASP A 182 9.40 27.85 6.90
CA ASP A 182 8.07 28.24 7.37
C ASP A 182 7.14 27.03 7.37
N ARG A 183 6.75 26.62 8.57
CA ARG A 183 5.88 25.47 8.82
C ARG A 183 4.52 25.57 8.11
N GLU A 184 3.92 26.76 8.01
CA GLU A 184 2.61 26.92 7.37
C GLU A 184 2.72 26.73 5.84
N GLN A 185 3.76 27.29 5.23
CA GLN A 185 4.07 27.08 3.81
C GLN A 185 4.37 25.62 3.50
N LEU A 186 5.13 24.93 4.36
CA LEU A 186 5.42 23.50 4.19
C LEU A 186 4.14 22.66 4.24
N ILE A 187 3.29 22.84 5.25
CA ILE A 187 2.02 22.10 5.35
C ILE A 187 1.10 22.42 4.16
N SER A 188 1.06 23.70 3.73
CA SER A 188 0.30 24.09 2.53
C SER A 188 0.85 23.44 1.26
N CYS A 189 2.16 23.22 1.15
CA CYS A 189 2.78 22.49 0.06
C CYS A 189 2.31 21.04 0.04
N GLY A 190 2.36 20.34 1.18
CA GLY A 190 1.83 18.97 1.29
C GLY A 190 0.37 18.86 0.85
N LEU A 191 -0.49 19.75 1.35
CA LEU A 191 -1.93 19.76 1.00
C LEU A 191 -2.19 20.02 -0.49
N HIS A 192 -1.26 20.63 -1.23
CA HIS A 192 -1.41 20.89 -2.65
C HIS A 192 -1.29 19.62 -3.51
N TYR A 193 -0.58 18.61 -3.01
CA TYR A 193 -0.26 17.39 -3.76
C TYR A 193 -1.20 16.21 -3.49
N ILE A 194 -2.29 16.44 -2.75
CA ILE A 194 -3.30 15.42 -2.44
C ILE A 194 -4.71 15.91 -2.79
N PRO A 195 -5.69 15.01 -3.03
CA PRO A 195 -7.06 15.43 -3.28
C PRO A 195 -7.62 16.30 -2.16
N GLU A 196 -8.22 17.44 -2.49
CA GLU A 196 -8.67 18.43 -1.50
C GLU A 196 -9.65 17.85 -0.47
N HIS A 197 -10.42 16.83 -0.87
CA HIS A 197 -11.46 16.23 -0.06
C HIS A 197 -11.12 14.85 0.52
N CYS A 198 -9.88 14.35 0.40
CA CYS A 198 -9.49 13.11 1.09
C CYS A 198 -9.50 13.29 2.63
N ARG A 199 -9.60 12.19 3.38
CA ARG A 199 -9.68 12.20 4.84
C ARG A 199 -8.41 12.79 5.45
N VAL A 200 -7.23 12.52 4.88
CA VAL A 200 -5.95 13.12 5.29
C VAL A 200 -6.00 14.64 5.21
N ALA A 201 -6.38 15.20 4.06
CA ALA A 201 -6.46 16.66 3.87
C ALA A 201 -7.43 17.31 4.89
N GLN A 202 -8.57 16.67 5.13
CA GLN A 202 -9.57 17.15 6.09
C GLN A 202 -9.03 17.09 7.54
N ALA A 203 -8.37 16.01 7.93
CA ALA A 203 -7.82 15.84 9.28
C ALA A 203 -6.69 16.85 9.56
N VAL A 204 -5.81 17.10 8.57
CA VAL A 204 -4.75 18.11 8.65
C VAL A 204 -5.34 19.52 8.77
N ARG A 205 -6.32 19.89 7.92
CA ARG A 205 -6.98 21.20 8.02
C ARG A 205 -7.71 21.37 9.36
N HIS A 206 -8.27 20.29 9.90
CA HIS A 206 -8.94 20.30 11.20
C HIS A 206 -7.98 20.59 12.36
N VAL A 207 -6.82 19.94 12.41
CA VAL A 207 -5.83 20.21 13.47
C VAL A 207 -5.26 21.62 13.37
N ILE A 208 -5.03 22.14 12.17
CA ILE A 208 -4.65 23.56 11.95
C ILE A 208 -5.72 24.49 12.53
N ALA A 209 -7.00 24.22 12.27
CA ALA A 209 -8.10 25.02 12.82
C ALA A 209 -8.22 24.91 14.34
N CYS A 210 -7.96 23.74 14.94
CA CYS A 210 -7.88 23.57 16.39
C CYS A 210 -6.78 24.45 16.99
N HIS A 211 -5.58 24.44 16.40
CA HIS A 211 -4.46 25.26 16.83
C HIS A 211 -4.78 26.76 16.71
N ALA A 212 -5.34 27.20 15.58
CA ALA A 212 -5.72 28.60 15.37
C ALA A 212 -6.79 29.12 16.35
N ARG A 213 -7.65 28.23 16.87
CA ARG A 213 -8.64 28.56 17.92
C ARG A 213 -8.05 28.62 19.32
N GLY A 214 -6.77 28.33 19.50
CA GLY A 214 -6.09 28.33 20.80
C GLY A 214 -6.46 27.14 21.69
N MET A 215 -6.93 26.03 21.11
CA MET A 215 -7.14 24.78 21.85
C MET A 215 -5.80 24.23 22.31
N SER A 216 -5.74 23.62 23.49
CA SER A 216 -4.58 22.82 23.91
C SER A 216 -4.41 21.60 23.00
N TRP A 217 -3.21 21.01 22.97
CA TRP A 217 -2.92 19.86 22.13
C TRP A 217 -3.77 18.64 22.53
N GLN A 218 -4.09 18.47 23.82
CA GLN A 218 -4.97 17.39 24.30
C GLN A 218 -6.42 17.58 23.85
N GLU A 219 -6.92 18.82 23.85
CA GLU A 219 -8.24 19.15 23.32
C GLU A 219 -8.28 18.94 21.80
N ALA A 220 -7.22 19.32 21.08
CA ALA A 220 -7.07 19.08 19.65
C ALA A 220 -7.07 17.57 19.33
N ARG A 221 -6.29 16.76 20.06
CA ARG A 221 -6.29 15.29 19.95
C ARG A 221 -7.68 14.70 20.14
N THR A 222 -8.39 15.12 21.18
CA THR A 222 -9.76 14.68 21.46
C THR A 222 -10.71 15.05 20.31
N SER A 223 -10.52 16.25 19.74
CA SER A 223 -11.28 16.71 18.58
C SER A 223 -10.96 15.93 17.30
N ILE A 224 -9.69 15.57 17.06
CA ILE A 224 -9.28 14.73 15.92
C ILE A 224 -9.98 13.37 16.01
N LEU A 225 -9.84 12.67 17.15
CA LEU A 225 -10.43 11.34 17.35
C LEU A 225 -11.96 11.34 17.21
N LYS A 226 -12.63 12.43 17.60
CA LYS A 226 -14.08 12.56 17.43
C LYS A 226 -14.51 12.58 15.96
N HIS A 227 -13.72 13.15 15.05
CA HIS A 227 -14.12 13.36 13.65
C HIS A 227 -13.43 12.40 12.68
N PHE A 228 -12.22 11.94 13.01
CA PHE A 228 -11.35 11.15 12.13
C PHE A 228 -10.80 9.89 12.81
N GLY A 229 -11.18 9.63 14.08
CA GLY A 229 -10.70 8.46 14.80
C GLY A 229 -11.25 7.16 14.22
N HIS A 230 -10.40 6.15 14.15
CA HIS A 230 -10.71 4.82 13.67
C HIS A 230 -10.31 3.75 14.69
N LYS A 231 -10.95 2.57 14.63
CA LYS A 231 -10.62 1.45 15.53
C LYS A 231 -9.29 0.81 15.17
N ASN A 232 -8.95 0.82 13.89
CA ASN A 232 -7.61 0.48 13.46
C ASN A 232 -6.65 1.56 13.92
N PHE A 233 -5.66 1.19 14.73
CA PHE A 233 -4.75 2.17 15.29
C PHE A 233 -3.79 2.76 14.24
N THR A 234 -3.59 2.08 13.11
CA THR A 234 -2.73 2.52 12.00
C THR A 234 -3.45 3.37 10.94
N ASP A 235 -4.72 3.75 11.14
CA ASP A 235 -5.46 4.58 10.15
C ASP A 235 -4.73 5.91 9.90
N ALA A 236 -4.41 6.20 8.63
CA ALA A 236 -3.51 7.29 8.27
C ALA A 236 -4.06 8.69 8.61
N PRO A 237 -5.34 9.04 8.35
CA PRO A 237 -5.86 10.38 8.63
C PRO A 237 -5.65 10.87 10.06
N GLN A 238 -5.93 10.05 11.07
CA GLN A 238 -5.75 10.42 12.47
C GLN A 238 -4.27 10.53 12.87
N ASN A 239 -3.42 9.60 12.41
CA ASN A 239 -2.01 9.56 12.77
C ASN A 239 -1.23 10.70 12.08
N ILE A 240 -1.52 10.99 10.81
CA ILE A 240 -0.98 12.15 10.12
C ILE A 240 -1.38 13.45 10.82
N ALA A 241 -2.64 13.55 11.27
CA ALA A 241 -3.08 14.69 12.07
C ALA A 241 -2.35 14.78 13.42
N PHE A 242 -1.97 13.66 14.05
CA PHE A 242 -1.13 13.64 15.25
C PHE A 242 0.32 14.08 14.98
N THR A 243 0.91 13.68 13.85
CA THR A 243 2.22 14.18 13.39
C THR A 243 2.18 15.71 13.25
N ILE A 244 1.18 16.25 12.55
CA ILE A 244 1.00 17.70 12.39
C ILE A 244 0.67 18.39 13.71
N LEU A 245 -0.10 17.76 14.59
CA LEU A 245 -0.36 18.25 15.96
C LEU A 245 0.95 18.39 16.73
N GLY A 246 1.78 17.36 16.78
CA GLY A 246 3.08 17.42 17.44
C GLY A 246 3.94 18.56 16.90
N TRP A 247 3.94 18.75 15.58
CA TRP A 247 4.68 19.84 14.94
C TRP A 247 4.14 21.23 15.30
N LEU A 248 2.82 21.44 15.28
CA LEU A 248 2.19 22.73 15.54
C LEU A 248 2.41 23.20 16.99
N TYR A 249 2.27 22.27 17.94
CA TYR A 249 2.34 22.55 19.37
C TYR A 249 3.75 22.39 19.97
N GLY A 250 4.66 21.75 19.23
CA GLY A 250 6.06 21.60 19.56
C GLY A 250 6.83 22.93 19.60
N THR A 251 7.77 23.06 20.54
CA THR A 251 8.61 24.27 20.71
C THR A 251 10.05 24.03 20.30
N ASN A 252 10.46 22.77 20.23
CA ASN A 252 11.75 22.27 19.78
C ASN A 252 11.59 20.82 19.30
N PHE A 253 12.68 20.22 18.82
CA PHE A 253 12.70 18.86 18.27
C PHE A 253 12.05 17.83 19.21
N GLU A 254 12.55 17.74 20.45
CA GLU A 254 12.11 16.76 21.44
C GLU A 254 10.64 16.97 21.85
N HIS A 255 10.24 18.22 22.13
CA HIS A 255 8.87 18.54 22.53
C HIS A 255 7.87 18.19 21.42
N ALA A 256 8.23 18.44 20.15
CA ALA A 256 7.37 18.14 19.02
C ALA A 256 7.13 16.64 18.85
N ILE A 257 8.20 15.83 18.82
CA ILE A 257 8.07 14.37 18.67
C ILE A 257 7.38 13.73 19.87
N LEU A 258 7.68 14.16 21.10
CA LEU A 258 7.00 13.66 22.29
C LEU A 258 5.53 14.04 22.30
N THR A 259 5.15 15.21 21.78
CA THR A 259 3.74 15.59 21.68
C THR A 259 2.99 14.71 20.69
N ALA A 260 3.59 14.37 19.54
CA ALA A 260 3.03 13.42 18.58
C ALA A 260 2.89 12.02 19.21
N ILE A 261 3.96 11.49 19.79
CA ILE A 261 3.97 10.17 20.45
C ILE A 261 2.93 10.11 21.58
N ASN A 262 2.79 11.19 22.36
CA ASN A 262 1.81 11.24 23.45
C ASN A 262 0.35 11.23 22.98
N CYS A 263 0.09 11.38 21.68
CA CYS A 263 -1.22 11.10 21.11
C CYS A 263 -1.57 9.61 21.07
N GLY A 264 -0.61 8.70 21.26
CA GLY A 264 -0.82 7.26 21.21
C GLY A 264 -1.02 6.75 19.78
N TYR A 265 -1.65 5.58 19.65
CA TYR A 265 -1.93 4.92 18.37
C TYR A 265 -0.66 4.42 17.67
N ASP A 266 -0.29 5.00 16.52
CA ASP A 266 0.82 4.55 15.68
C ASP A 266 2.08 5.37 15.99
N THR A 267 2.62 5.16 17.20
CA THR A 267 3.53 6.10 17.85
C THR A 267 4.94 6.10 17.27
N ASP A 268 5.45 4.97 16.80
CA ASP A 268 6.70 4.91 16.05
C ASP A 268 6.57 5.67 14.72
N CYS A 269 5.53 5.41 13.94
CA CYS A 269 5.28 6.05 12.64
C CYS A 269 5.19 7.58 12.77
N THR A 270 4.38 8.06 13.72
CA THR A 270 4.18 9.51 13.96
C THR A 270 5.42 10.19 14.51
N GLY A 271 6.15 9.52 15.41
CA GLY A 271 7.43 9.99 15.94
C GLY A 271 8.51 10.05 14.87
N ALA A 272 8.66 8.99 14.08
CA ALA A 272 9.66 8.82 13.02
C ALA A 272 9.49 9.88 11.94
N THR A 273 8.29 10.00 11.36
CA THR A 273 8.01 10.96 10.29
C THR A 273 8.22 12.40 10.77
N LEU A 274 7.73 12.76 11.96
CA LEU A 274 7.96 14.11 12.50
C LEU A 274 9.44 14.36 12.80
N GLY A 275 10.14 13.36 13.32
CA GLY A 275 11.58 13.42 13.55
C GLY A 275 12.35 13.67 12.25
N ALA A 276 11.98 13.01 11.17
CA ALA A 276 12.58 13.22 9.85
C ALA A 276 12.33 14.62 9.29
N ILE A 277 11.07 15.09 9.32
CA ILE A 277 10.70 16.46 8.90
C ILE A 277 11.56 17.50 9.64
N LEU A 278 11.64 17.39 10.96
CA LEU A 278 12.40 18.34 11.79
C LEU A 278 13.90 18.21 11.54
N GLY A 279 14.41 17.00 11.35
CA GLY A 279 15.81 16.73 11.00
C GLY A 279 16.21 17.37 9.66
N ILE A 280 15.42 17.17 8.60
CA ILE A 280 15.64 17.77 7.28
C ILE A 280 15.57 19.30 7.36
N MET A 281 14.57 19.83 8.07
CA MET A 281 14.36 21.27 8.17
C MET A 281 15.48 21.97 8.96
N MET A 282 15.86 21.42 10.11
CA MET A 282 16.71 22.08 11.10
C MET A 282 18.19 21.65 11.02
N GLY A 283 18.50 20.50 10.41
CA GLY A 283 19.83 19.91 10.37
C GLY A 283 20.23 19.21 11.68
N ASP A 284 21.35 18.49 11.61
CA ASP A 284 21.86 17.60 12.67
C ASP A 284 22.21 18.36 13.97
N SER A 285 22.69 19.60 13.85
CA SER A 285 23.07 20.42 15.02
C SER A 285 21.91 20.81 15.93
N ALA A 286 20.67 20.63 15.48
CA ALA A 286 19.48 20.98 16.24
C ALA A 286 18.85 19.78 16.97
N ILE A 287 19.39 18.57 16.76
CA ILE A 287 18.96 17.35 17.44
C ILE A 287 19.70 17.25 18.78
N PRO A 288 18.99 17.12 19.92
CA PRO A 288 19.63 17.01 21.23
C PRO A 288 20.54 15.79 21.35
N GLU A 289 21.74 15.97 21.91
CA GLU A 289 22.74 14.91 22.07
C GLU A 289 22.23 13.74 22.92
N HIS A 290 21.40 14.00 23.94
CA HIS A 290 20.83 12.95 24.77
C HIS A 290 19.81 12.08 24.01
N LEU A 291 19.29 12.55 22.88
CA LEU A 291 18.44 11.76 21.99
C LEU A 291 19.25 11.06 20.89
N SER A 292 20.27 11.73 20.31
CA SER A 292 21.06 11.12 19.24
C SER A 292 22.07 10.08 19.74
N HIS A 293 22.67 10.28 20.92
CA HIS A 293 23.72 9.41 21.42
C HIS A 293 23.28 7.94 21.65
N PRO A 294 22.09 7.63 22.22
CA PRO A 294 21.62 6.25 22.40
C PRO A 294 21.33 5.51 21.09
N ILE A 295 20.87 6.23 20.05
CA ILE A 295 20.60 5.68 18.72
C ILE A 295 21.90 5.48 17.95
N GLY A 296 22.81 6.44 18.09
CA GLY A 296 24.08 6.45 17.40
C GLY A 296 23.88 6.52 15.89
N ASN A 297 24.60 5.65 15.19
CA ASN A 297 24.78 5.75 13.75
C ASN A 297 24.55 4.41 13.03
N GLN A 298 24.02 3.41 13.73
CA GLN A 298 23.77 2.10 13.13
C GLN A 298 22.44 2.10 12.38
N VAL A 299 22.37 1.32 11.31
CA VAL A 299 21.12 0.93 10.64
C VAL A 299 20.87 -0.53 11.01
N VAL A 300 19.67 -0.82 11.52
CA VAL A 300 19.27 -2.16 11.95
C VAL A 300 18.07 -2.60 11.12
N LEU A 301 18.21 -3.71 10.39
CA LEU A 301 17.15 -4.30 9.58
C LEU A 301 16.29 -5.26 10.42
N SER A 302 14.99 -5.30 10.14
CA SER A 302 14.15 -6.39 10.65
C SER A 302 14.46 -7.71 9.94
N GLU A 303 14.31 -8.82 10.66
CA GLU A 303 14.54 -10.17 10.12
C GLU A 303 13.71 -10.50 8.87
N PRO A 304 12.45 -10.03 8.71
CA PRO A 304 11.68 -10.28 7.50
C PRO A 304 12.17 -9.52 6.26
N ILE A 305 13.18 -8.66 6.35
CA ILE A 305 13.87 -8.15 5.16
C ILE A 305 15.04 -9.06 4.83
N ARG A 306 14.95 -9.77 3.71
CA ARG A 306 15.91 -10.82 3.34
C ARG A 306 16.62 -10.48 2.05
N PHE A 307 17.82 -11.05 1.89
CA PHE A 307 18.63 -10.97 0.67
C PHE A 307 18.99 -9.55 0.20
N LEU A 308 18.84 -8.54 1.06
CA LEU A 308 19.11 -7.14 0.76
C LEU A 308 20.52 -6.73 1.20
N HIS A 309 21.27 -6.06 0.32
CA HIS A 309 22.54 -5.41 0.68
C HIS A 309 22.30 -3.99 1.22
N ALA A 310 21.73 -3.91 2.43
CA ALA A 310 21.41 -2.66 3.08
C ALA A 310 22.65 -1.93 3.63
N PRO A 311 22.61 -0.59 3.69
CA PRO A 311 23.63 0.18 4.40
C PRO A 311 23.64 -0.18 5.89
N ARG A 312 24.82 -0.13 6.50
CA ARG A 312 25.02 -0.49 7.92
C ARG A 312 25.07 0.71 8.84
N THR A 313 25.31 1.90 8.28
CA THR A 313 25.35 3.15 9.04
C THR A 313 24.53 4.25 8.39
N LEU A 314 24.20 5.28 9.17
CA LEU A 314 23.48 6.44 8.64
C LEU A 314 24.35 7.26 7.68
N GLU A 315 25.68 7.29 7.82
CA GLU A 315 26.53 7.90 6.78
C GLU A 315 26.49 7.11 5.48
N GLU A 316 26.62 5.79 5.53
CA GLU A 316 26.55 4.97 4.31
C GLU A 316 25.19 5.15 3.62
N LEU A 317 24.10 5.15 4.40
CA LEU A 317 22.75 5.42 3.89
C LEU A 317 22.65 6.82 3.27
N THR A 318 23.21 7.83 3.93
CA THR A 318 23.23 9.22 3.43
C THR A 318 24.03 9.34 2.14
N GLU A 319 25.21 8.73 2.06
CA GLU A 319 26.08 8.75 0.88
C GLU A 319 25.40 8.05 -0.32
N ARG A 320 24.81 6.87 -0.09
CA ARG A 320 24.05 6.14 -1.13
C ARG A 320 22.84 6.94 -1.60
N THR A 321 22.08 7.52 -0.66
CA THR A 321 20.94 8.40 -1.00
C THR A 321 21.39 9.59 -1.83
N LEU A 322 22.49 10.27 -1.46
CA LEU A 322 23.00 11.43 -2.19
C LEU A 322 23.48 11.06 -3.60
N ASN A 323 24.13 9.90 -3.77
CA ASN A 323 24.56 9.41 -5.08
C ASN A 323 23.37 9.20 -6.01
N VAL A 324 22.33 8.52 -5.53
CA VAL A 324 21.09 8.30 -6.30
C VAL A 324 20.36 9.63 -6.55
N ALA A 325 20.36 10.56 -5.58
CA ALA A 325 19.77 11.89 -5.74
C ALA A 325 20.38 12.64 -6.93
N HIS A 326 21.70 12.53 -7.15
CA HIS A 326 22.35 13.15 -8.32
C HIS A 326 21.84 12.58 -9.65
N GLU A 327 21.64 11.26 -9.74
CA GLU A 327 21.10 10.61 -10.93
C GLU A 327 19.65 11.01 -11.18
N VAL A 328 18.82 11.03 -10.13
CA VAL A 328 17.42 11.46 -10.17
C VAL A 328 17.32 12.91 -10.62
N GLN A 329 18.07 13.81 -10.00
CA GLN A 329 18.05 15.22 -10.38
C GLN A 329 18.52 15.44 -11.82
N ALA A 330 19.58 14.75 -12.25
CA ALA A 330 20.07 14.84 -13.62
C ALA A 330 19.01 14.35 -14.64
N PHE A 331 18.30 13.27 -14.33
CA PHE A 331 17.22 12.77 -15.17
C PHE A 331 16.07 13.79 -15.27
N TRP A 332 15.60 14.31 -14.15
CA TRP A 332 14.44 15.22 -14.13
C TRP A 332 14.73 16.67 -14.52
N GLN A 333 15.98 17.06 -14.77
CA GLN A 333 16.30 18.41 -15.30
C GLN A 333 15.61 18.70 -16.64
N ASN A 334 15.41 17.67 -17.46
CA ASN A 334 14.81 17.81 -18.80
C ASN A 334 13.42 17.16 -18.90
N HIS A 335 12.83 16.77 -17.78
CA HIS A 335 11.51 16.12 -17.72
C HIS A 335 10.62 16.87 -16.73
N THR A 336 9.33 16.98 -17.06
CA THR A 336 8.34 17.62 -16.20
C THR A 336 7.39 16.57 -15.65
N CYS A 337 7.19 16.58 -14.32
CA CYS A 337 6.22 15.69 -13.69
C CYS A 337 4.79 16.29 -13.68
N ALA A 338 4.70 17.64 -13.69
CA ALA A 338 3.50 18.42 -13.40
C ALA A 338 2.24 17.99 -14.19
N ASP A 339 2.37 17.64 -15.47
CA ASP A 339 1.22 17.24 -16.29
C ASP A 339 0.74 15.81 -16.02
N THR A 340 1.55 14.97 -15.36
CA THR A 340 1.22 13.57 -15.10
C THR A 340 0.51 13.37 -13.78
N LEU A 341 1.00 13.96 -12.68
CA LEU A 341 0.39 13.77 -11.34
C LEU A 341 -0.96 14.48 -11.19
N GLN A 342 -1.05 15.77 -11.55
CA GLN A 342 -2.31 16.53 -11.42
C GLN A 342 -3.43 15.98 -12.33
N ALA A 343 -3.07 15.37 -13.47
CA ALA A 343 -4.05 14.69 -14.34
C ALA A 343 -4.47 13.30 -13.81
N LEU A 344 -3.68 12.70 -12.92
CA LEU A 344 -3.91 11.36 -12.36
C LEU A 344 -4.58 11.39 -10.97
N LEU A 345 -4.50 12.51 -10.26
CA LEU A 345 -5.12 12.66 -8.95
C LEU A 345 -6.61 13.01 -9.10
N PRO A 346 -7.50 12.24 -8.47
CA PRO A 346 -8.93 12.51 -8.55
C PRO A 346 -9.28 13.79 -7.77
N THR A 347 -10.35 14.46 -8.17
CA THR A 347 -10.87 15.64 -7.45
C THR A 347 -11.48 15.30 -6.09
N THR A 348 -11.85 14.04 -5.86
CA THR A 348 -12.36 13.51 -4.58
C THR A 348 -11.77 12.12 -4.30
N SER A 349 -11.70 11.68 -3.04
CA SER A 349 -11.19 10.33 -2.70
C SER A 349 -12.06 9.21 -3.27
N THR A 350 -13.35 9.44 -3.46
CA THR A 350 -14.29 8.48 -4.08
C THR A 350 -14.14 8.37 -5.60
N ASP A 351 -13.46 9.34 -6.23
CA ASP A 351 -13.22 9.37 -7.68
C ASP A 351 -11.88 8.74 -8.06
N PHE A 352 -11.10 8.21 -7.09
CA PHE A 352 -9.93 7.43 -7.46
C PHE A 352 -10.39 6.30 -8.37
N GLN A 353 -9.82 6.25 -9.58
CA GLN A 353 -9.99 5.15 -10.51
C GLN A 353 -8.70 4.32 -10.41
N PRO A 354 -8.65 3.29 -9.52
CA PRO A 354 -7.46 2.45 -9.31
C PRO A 354 -6.91 1.73 -10.53
N PHE A 355 -7.51 1.93 -11.70
CA PHE A 355 -7.56 0.92 -12.74
C PHE A 355 -6.88 1.32 -14.03
N VAL A 356 -6.23 2.49 -14.09
CA VAL A 356 -5.28 2.72 -15.19
C VAL A 356 -4.05 1.86 -14.90
N THR A 357 -4.17 0.54 -15.09
CA THR A 357 -2.99 -0.27 -15.40
C THR A 357 -2.41 0.38 -16.65
N ARG A 358 -1.31 1.11 -16.51
CA ARG A 358 -0.46 1.37 -17.65
C ARG A 358 0.29 0.05 -17.81
N PRO A 359 0.16 -0.63 -18.94
CA PRO A 359 0.89 -1.83 -19.24
C PRO A 359 2.34 -1.51 -19.01
N GLN A 360 2.97 -2.48 -18.37
CA GLN A 360 4.39 -2.72 -18.34
C GLN A 360 5.07 -1.89 -19.42
N GLN A 361 5.71 -0.80 -18.98
CA GLN A 361 6.82 -0.29 -19.74
C GLN A 361 7.72 -1.50 -19.95
N SER A 362 7.97 -1.83 -21.21
CA SER A 362 8.99 -2.83 -21.51
C SER A 362 10.23 -2.45 -20.71
N GLU A 363 10.78 -3.41 -19.97
CA GLU A 363 11.81 -3.25 -18.93
C GLU A 363 13.08 -2.50 -19.38
N ASN A 364 13.18 -2.08 -20.64
CA ASN A 364 14.34 -1.47 -21.26
C ASN A 364 14.04 -0.30 -22.24
N SER A 365 12.83 0.29 -22.24
CA SER A 365 12.51 1.40 -23.16
C SER A 365 12.76 2.78 -22.52
N LEU A 366 13.84 3.45 -22.95
CA LEU A 366 14.14 4.86 -22.60
C LEU A 366 13.16 5.86 -23.23
N THR A 367 12.25 5.40 -24.08
CA THR A 367 11.24 6.23 -24.77
C THR A 367 9.90 6.05 -24.08
N GLU A 368 9.15 7.15 -23.88
CA GLU A 368 7.70 7.03 -23.69
C GLU A 368 7.18 6.11 -24.80
N ASP A 369 6.64 4.95 -24.44
CA ASP A 369 6.24 3.99 -25.46
C ASP A 369 5.30 4.70 -26.41
N SER A 370 5.71 4.66 -27.67
CA SER A 370 5.06 5.35 -28.77
C SER A 370 3.60 4.92 -28.95
N ILE A 371 3.22 3.79 -28.37
CA ILE A 371 1.85 3.42 -28.07
C ILE A 371 1.75 3.09 -26.57
N ALA A 372 0.93 3.83 -25.84
CA ALA A 372 0.55 3.48 -24.48
C ALA A 372 -0.66 2.56 -24.54
N VAL A 373 -0.74 1.60 -23.63
CA VAL A 373 -1.94 0.77 -23.48
C VAL A 373 -2.54 1.04 -22.09
N SER A 374 -3.75 0.58 -21.82
CA SER A 374 -4.31 0.52 -20.48
C SER A 374 -5.44 -0.50 -20.43
N VAL A 375 -5.56 -1.27 -19.34
CA VAL A 375 -6.57 -2.32 -19.23
C VAL A 375 -7.39 -2.16 -17.96
N VAL A 376 -8.71 -2.06 -18.11
CA VAL A 376 -9.67 -1.97 -17.02
C VAL A 376 -10.61 -3.18 -17.10
N PHE A 377 -10.92 -3.80 -15.97
CA PHE A 377 -11.98 -4.81 -15.91
C PHE A 377 -13.34 -4.11 -15.87
N GLN A 378 -14.29 -4.52 -16.71
CA GLN A 378 -15.61 -3.87 -16.77
C GLN A 378 -16.33 -3.82 -15.41
N ASP A 379 -16.17 -4.86 -14.59
CA ASP A 379 -16.73 -4.97 -13.24
C ASP A 379 -15.78 -4.45 -12.15
N GLN A 380 -14.65 -3.85 -12.54
CA GLN A 380 -13.61 -3.31 -11.66
C GLN A 380 -12.94 -4.35 -10.74
N GLN A 381 -13.02 -5.63 -11.07
CA GLN A 381 -12.41 -6.70 -10.26
C GLN A 381 -11.44 -7.52 -11.12
N PRO A 382 -10.30 -8.00 -10.62
CA PRO A 382 -9.44 -8.93 -11.35
C PRO A 382 -9.92 -10.40 -11.26
N ALA A 383 -11.03 -10.66 -10.58
CA ALA A 383 -11.51 -12.03 -10.33
C ALA A 383 -12.42 -12.56 -11.45
N ILE A 384 -12.32 -13.85 -11.78
CA ILE A 384 -13.17 -14.52 -12.77
C ILE A 384 -13.62 -15.89 -12.25
N GLY A 385 -14.93 -16.17 -12.33
CA GLY A 385 -15.56 -17.43 -11.96
C GLY A 385 -15.49 -18.47 -13.07
N ARG A 386 -16.06 -19.65 -12.83
CA ARG A 386 -16.06 -20.78 -13.78
C ARG A 386 -17.02 -20.53 -14.94
N SER A 387 -16.58 -20.82 -16.17
CA SER A 387 -17.39 -20.57 -17.37
C SER A 387 -17.94 -19.13 -17.45
N GLN A 388 -17.28 -18.18 -16.77
CA GLN A 388 -17.69 -16.79 -16.74
C GLN A 388 -17.02 -16.06 -17.90
N THR A 389 -17.77 -15.17 -18.55
CA THR A 389 -17.19 -14.20 -19.49
C THR A 389 -16.94 -12.89 -18.76
N LYS A 390 -15.73 -12.37 -18.89
CA LYS A 390 -15.30 -11.08 -18.35
C LYS A 390 -14.83 -10.18 -19.49
N ILE A 391 -15.10 -8.88 -19.40
CA ILE A 391 -14.72 -7.91 -20.43
C ILE A 391 -13.52 -7.09 -19.94
N LEU A 392 -12.42 -7.15 -20.69
CA LEU A 392 -11.24 -6.32 -20.52
C LEU A 392 -11.38 -5.11 -21.44
N ILE A 393 -11.55 -3.93 -20.84
CA ILE A 393 -11.61 -2.64 -21.54
C ILE A 393 -10.18 -2.18 -21.76
N THR A 394 -9.70 -2.34 -22.99
CA THR A 394 -8.34 -1.99 -23.39
C THR A 394 -8.31 -0.66 -24.11
N THR A 395 -7.63 0.33 -23.55
CA THR A 395 -7.43 1.65 -24.15
C THR A 395 -6.03 1.74 -24.74
N LEU A 396 -5.94 2.06 -26.03
CA LEU A 396 -4.69 2.30 -26.75
C LEU A 396 -4.54 3.79 -27.00
N THR A 397 -3.38 4.36 -26.68
CA THR A 397 -3.05 5.77 -26.94
C THR A 397 -1.82 5.84 -27.83
N ASN A 398 -2.00 6.26 -29.06
CA ASN A 398 -0.91 6.52 -29.99
C ASN A 398 -0.29 7.88 -29.68
N ARG A 399 0.97 7.89 -29.23
CA ARG A 399 1.73 9.13 -28.94
C ARG A 399 2.57 9.61 -30.13
N ARG A 400 2.47 8.93 -31.27
CA ARG A 400 3.18 9.29 -32.50
C ARG A 400 2.41 10.34 -33.30
N ASP A 401 3.16 11.05 -34.12
CA ASP A 401 2.66 12.03 -35.10
C ASP A 401 2.11 11.40 -36.40
N HIS A 402 2.06 10.08 -36.47
CA HIS A 402 1.55 9.32 -37.61
C HIS A 402 0.62 8.18 -37.15
N VAL A 403 -0.15 7.64 -38.09
CA VAL A 403 -1.09 6.55 -37.83
C VAL A 403 -0.35 5.29 -37.39
N TRP A 404 -0.78 4.71 -36.27
CA TRP A 404 -0.36 3.38 -35.84
C TRP A 404 -1.32 2.34 -36.42
N ARG A 405 -0.79 1.29 -37.06
CA ARG A 405 -1.56 0.17 -37.61
C ARG A 405 -1.04 -1.15 -37.08
N GLY A 406 -1.94 -2.08 -36.87
CA GLY A 406 -1.60 -3.42 -36.42
C GLY A 406 -2.82 -4.12 -35.87
N THR A 407 -2.59 -5.13 -35.06
CA THR A 407 -3.70 -5.88 -34.45
C THR A 407 -3.58 -6.01 -32.95
N LEU A 408 -4.73 -6.22 -32.34
CA LEU A 408 -4.95 -6.42 -30.92
C LEU A 408 -5.61 -7.77 -30.69
N GLN A 409 -5.07 -8.59 -29.79
CA GLN A 409 -5.70 -9.83 -29.34
C GLN A 409 -5.32 -10.17 -27.90
N LEU A 410 -6.07 -11.10 -27.30
CA LEU A 410 -5.69 -11.75 -26.04
C LEU A 410 -5.16 -13.16 -26.33
N ASP A 411 -4.03 -13.52 -25.73
CA ASP A 411 -3.67 -14.92 -25.56
C ASP A 411 -4.14 -15.35 -24.17
N VAL A 412 -4.96 -16.40 -24.13
CA VAL A 412 -5.66 -16.87 -22.93
C VAL A 412 -5.20 -18.28 -22.53
N PRO A 413 -5.39 -18.70 -21.27
CA PRO A 413 -5.05 -20.04 -20.82
C PRO A 413 -5.69 -21.16 -21.67
N GLU A 414 -5.08 -22.34 -21.64
CA GLU A 414 -5.62 -23.51 -22.34
C GLU A 414 -7.09 -23.80 -21.96
N GLY A 415 -7.94 -23.99 -22.97
CA GLY A 415 -9.36 -24.26 -22.82
C GLY A 415 -10.23 -23.02 -22.56
N TRP A 416 -9.65 -21.84 -22.40
CA TRP A 416 -10.37 -20.57 -22.37
C TRP A 416 -10.63 -20.07 -23.80
N SER A 417 -11.55 -19.13 -23.96
CA SER A 417 -11.80 -18.47 -25.24
C SER A 417 -11.77 -16.95 -25.09
N SER A 418 -11.38 -16.25 -26.15
CA SER A 418 -11.50 -14.79 -26.28
C SER A 418 -11.97 -14.43 -27.68
N GLU A 419 -12.22 -13.15 -27.92
CA GLU A 419 -12.41 -12.65 -29.28
C GLU A 419 -11.20 -12.94 -30.18
N GLU A 420 -11.48 -13.02 -31.48
CA GLU A 420 -10.45 -13.12 -32.51
C GLU A 420 -9.61 -11.83 -32.62
N LYS A 421 -8.62 -11.87 -33.51
CA LYS A 421 -7.72 -10.75 -33.84
C LYS A 421 -8.52 -9.52 -34.30
N ILE A 422 -8.35 -8.40 -33.60
CA ILE A 422 -8.96 -7.11 -33.95
C ILE A 422 -7.96 -6.27 -34.74
N GLU A 423 -8.37 -5.82 -35.93
CA GLU A 423 -7.61 -4.84 -36.72
C GLU A 423 -7.73 -3.44 -36.12
N VAL A 424 -6.59 -2.78 -35.94
CA VAL A 424 -6.48 -1.49 -35.25
C VAL A 424 -5.77 -0.49 -36.16
N ALA A 425 -6.38 0.68 -36.33
CA ALA A 425 -5.77 1.83 -36.99
C ALA A 425 -6.01 3.08 -36.13
N LEU A 426 -5.00 3.45 -35.33
CA LEU A 426 -5.06 4.60 -34.43
C LEU A 426 -4.46 5.82 -35.12
N PRO A 427 -5.24 6.91 -35.32
CA PRO A 427 -4.69 8.19 -35.79
C PRO A 427 -3.52 8.68 -34.93
N ALA A 428 -2.74 9.61 -35.49
CA ALA A 428 -1.70 10.32 -34.73
C ALA A 428 -2.28 10.98 -33.47
N LEU A 429 -1.54 10.92 -32.36
CA LEU A 429 -1.89 11.60 -31.10
C LEU A 429 -3.33 11.32 -30.63
N SER A 430 -3.80 10.08 -30.80
CA SER A 430 -5.19 9.71 -30.52
C SER A 430 -5.30 8.53 -29.57
N THR A 431 -6.44 8.46 -28.90
CA THR A 431 -6.79 7.39 -27.97
C THR A 431 -8.05 6.69 -28.43
N GLN A 432 -8.06 5.36 -28.34
CA GLN A 432 -9.24 4.55 -28.65
C GLN A 432 -9.34 3.36 -27.69
N THR A 433 -10.58 2.98 -27.38
CA THR A 433 -10.89 1.90 -26.44
C THR A 433 -11.54 0.72 -27.16
N TYR A 434 -11.18 -0.47 -26.72
CA TYR A 434 -11.61 -1.77 -27.25
C TYR A 434 -12.14 -2.62 -26.10
N SER A 435 -13.17 -3.42 -26.35
CA SER A 435 -13.69 -4.38 -25.37
C SER A 435 -13.26 -5.77 -25.79
N LEU A 436 -12.48 -6.44 -24.96
CA LEU A 436 -11.93 -7.78 -25.21
C LEU A 436 -12.58 -8.77 -24.23
N PRO A 437 -13.58 -9.56 -24.64
CA PRO A 437 -14.14 -10.59 -23.77
C PRO A 437 -13.15 -11.76 -23.63
N VAL A 438 -13.08 -12.29 -22.41
CA VAL A 438 -12.40 -13.53 -22.08
C VAL A 438 -13.36 -14.44 -21.31
N THR A 439 -13.48 -15.68 -21.74
CA THR A 439 -14.35 -16.68 -21.12
C THR A 439 -13.49 -17.80 -20.54
N SER A 440 -13.63 -18.00 -19.23
CA SER A 440 -12.92 -19.06 -18.52
C SER A 440 -13.49 -20.45 -18.81
N ASN A 441 -12.70 -21.49 -18.58
CA ASN A 441 -13.20 -22.86 -18.54
C ASN A 441 -13.68 -23.23 -17.12
N ASN A 442 -13.89 -24.53 -16.87
CA ASN A 442 -14.33 -25.05 -15.58
C ASN A 442 -13.18 -25.41 -14.61
N VAL A 443 -11.93 -25.17 -14.99
CA VAL A 443 -10.73 -25.50 -14.19
C VAL A 443 -10.32 -24.30 -13.35
N ILE A 444 -10.27 -24.50 -12.04
CA ILE A 444 -9.82 -23.46 -11.11
C ILE A 444 -8.31 -23.58 -10.87
N LYS A 445 -7.61 -22.43 -10.90
CA LYS A 445 -6.17 -22.32 -10.58
C LYS A 445 -5.96 -21.12 -9.65
N PRO A 446 -4.84 -21.06 -8.90
CA PRO A 446 -4.51 -19.92 -8.02
C PRO A 446 -4.49 -18.57 -8.71
N ALA A 447 -4.09 -18.57 -9.99
CA ALA A 447 -4.07 -17.41 -10.86
C ALA A 447 -4.08 -17.86 -12.33
N TYR A 448 -4.42 -16.93 -13.22
CA TYR A 448 -4.49 -17.15 -14.66
C TYR A 448 -3.70 -16.06 -15.39
N ALA A 449 -2.67 -16.47 -16.12
CA ALA A 449 -1.94 -15.56 -17.00
C ALA A 449 -2.75 -15.30 -18.27
N VAL A 450 -3.02 -14.04 -18.56
CA VAL A 450 -3.61 -13.55 -19.81
C VAL A 450 -2.60 -12.59 -20.43
N MET A 451 -2.32 -12.72 -21.73
CA MET A 451 -1.37 -11.84 -22.41
C MET A 451 -2.13 -10.97 -23.40
N LEU A 452 -2.06 -9.65 -23.24
CA LEU A 452 -2.48 -8.74 -24.29
C LEU A 452 -1.38 -8.67 -25.35
N ARG A 453 -1.72 -8.91 -26.60
CA ARG A 453 -0.77 -8.90 -27.71
C ARG A 453 -1.10 -7.79 -28.69
N LEU A 454 -0.16 -6.87 -28.89
CA LEU A 454 -0.18 -5.89 -29.97
C LEU A 454 0.83 -6.28 -31.05
N GLN A 455 0.38 -6.30 -32.29
CA GLN A 455 1.20 -6.69 -33.43
C GLN A 455 1.20 -5.56 -34.46
N PRO A 456 2.11 -4.58 -34.34
CA PRO A 456 2.20 -3.50 -35.32
C PRO A 456 2.55 -4.04 -36.71
N GLU A 457 1.92 -3.45 -37.72
CA GLU A 457 2.12 -3.77 -39.12
C GLU A 457 2.66 -2.56 -39.88
N TYR A 458 3.72 -2.78 -40.66
CA TYR A 458 4.26 -1.78 -41.59
C TYR A 458 4.17 -2.33 -43.00
N THR A 459 3.51 -1.58 -43.90
CA THR A 459 3.31 -1.98 -45.30
C THR A 459 2.65 -3.36 -45.48
N GLY A 460 1.80 -3.76 -44.54
CA GLY A 460 1.11 -5.07 -44.55
C GLY A 460 1.97 -6.24 -44.07
N VAL A 461 3.11 -5.97 -43.42
CA VAL A 461 3.99 -6.98 -42.83
C VAL A 461 4.06 -6.78 -41.32
N LEU A 462 3.95 -7.88 -40.58
CA LEU A 462 4.17 -7.92 -39.14
C LEU A 462 5.59 -7.42 -38.83
N TRP A 463 5.70 -6.34 -38.06
CA TRP A 463 6.99 -5.72 -37.76
C TRP A 463 7.58 -6.17 -36.43
N ASN A 464 6.77 -6.18 -35.37
CA ASN A 464 7.13 -6.79 -34.09
C ASN A 464 5.89 -7.34 -33.39
N THR A 465 6.08 -7.99 -32.24
CA THR A 465 4.99 -8.28 -31.31
C THR A 465 5.32 -7.68 -29.94
N LEU A 466 4.43 -6.86 -29.42
CA LEU A 466 4.45 -6.35 -28.05
C LEU A 466 3.49 -7.20 -27.21
N THR A 467 3.93 -7.60 -26.03
CA THR A 467 3.13 -8.43 -25.13
C THR A 467 3.04 -7.78 -23.76
N PHE A 468 1.83 -7.74 -23.20
CA PHE A 468 1.57 -7.18 -21.89
C PHE A 468 0.90 -8.25 -21.02
N PRO A 469 1.65 -8.86 -20.08
CA PRO A 469 1.11 -9.76 -19.08
C PRO A 469 0.05 -9.09 -18.22
N LEU A 470 -1.03 -9.84 -18.02
CA LEU A 470 -2.12 -9.56 -17.11
C LEU A 470 -2.36 -10.84 -16.29
N ALA A 471 -2.83 -10.67 -15.06
CA ALA A 471 -3.28 -11.78 -14.24
C ALA A 471 -4.77 -11.59 -13.91
N LEU A 472 -5.50 -12.71 -13.96
CA LEU A 472 -6.81 -12.85 -13.35
C LEU A 472 -6.70 -13.83 -12.18
N VAL A 473 -7.52 -13.64 -11.15
CA VAL A 473 -7.60 -14.54 -9.99
C VAL A 473 -8.94 -15.28 -9.98
N PRO A 474 -9.04 -16.47 -9.37
CA PRO A 474 -10.31 -17.17 -9.29
C PRO A 474 -11.28 -16.42 -8.37
N ALA A 475 -12.49 -16.18 -8.85
CA ALA A 475 -13.58 -15.79 -7.96
C ALA A 475 -14.06 -17.01 -7.16
N LYS A 476 -14.42 -16.79 -5.90
CA LYS A 476 -14.83 -17.82 -4.94
C LYS A 476 -16.32 -18.14 -5.11
N ASN A 477 -16.66 -19.42 -5.26
CA ASN A 477 -18.05 -19.86 -5.37
C ASN A 477 -18.64 -20.11 -3.98
N TRP A 478 -19.73 -19.41 -3.66
CA TRP A 478 -20.48 -19.61 -2.44
C TRP A 478 -21.93 -19.94 -2.75
N VAL A 479 -22.57 -20.64 -1.83
CA VAL A 479 -24.00 -20.92 -1.85
C VAL A 479 -24.56 -20.57 -0.49
N PHE A 480 -25.52 -19.65 -0.48
CA PHE A 480 -26.25 -19.29 0.72
C PHE A 480 -27.54 -20.09 0.81
N THR A 481 -27.81 -20.67 1.97
CA THR A 481 -29.04 -21.37 2.28
C THR A 481 -29.63 -20.86 3.59
N THR A 482 -30.93 -21.09 3.77
CA THR A 482 -31.65 -20.80 5.00
C THR A 482 -32.35 -22.05 5.53
N GLN A 483 -33.12 -21.91 6.61
CA GLN A 483 -34.00 -22.99 7.09
C GLN A 483 -35.11 -23.37 6.09
N ASP A 484 -35.47 -22.47 5.17
CA ASP A 484 -36.34 -22.81 4.03
C ASP A 484 -35.48 -23.46 2.92
N PRO A 485 -35.69 -24.75 2.61
CA PRO A 485 -34.91 -25.46 1.58
C PRO A 485 -35.08 -24.88 0.17
N ASN A 486 -36.11 -24.05 -0.07
CA ASN A 486 -36.29 -23.38 -1.35
C ASN A 486 -35.46 -22.11 -1.48
N MET A 487 -34.94 -21.57 -0.38
CA MET A 487 -34.10 -20.36 -0.38
C MET A 487 -32.63 -20.74 -0.46
N ARG A 488 -32.17 -21.01 -1.70
CA ARG A 488 -30.78 -21.30 -2.03
C ARG A 488 -30.26 -20.31 -3.07
N VAL A 489 -29.26 -19.52 -2.71
CA VAL A 489 -28.74 -18.42 -3.54
C VAL A 489 -27.25 -18.61 -3.81
N PRO A 490 -26.84 -18.98 -5.04
CA PRO A 490 -25.45 -18.96 -5.45
C PRO A 490 -24.90 -17.53 -5.43
N SER A 491 -23.65 -17.36 -5.03
CA SER A 491 -22.94 -16.09 -5.02
C SER A 491 -21.50 -16.30 -5.49
N LEU A 492 -21.01 -15.37 -6.31
CA LEU A 492 -19.64 -15.36 -6.80
C LEU A 492 -18.92 -14.17 -6.19
N VAL A 493 -17.87 -14.43 -5.42
CA VAL A 493 -17.16 -13.42 -4.63
C VAL A 493 -15.77 -13.20 -5.20
N ALA A 494 -15.41 -11.94 -5.50
CA ALA A 494 -14.13 -11.64 -6.14
C ALA A 494 -12.93 -11.89 -5.20
N GLY A 495 -13.05 -11.54 -3.91
CA GLY A 495 -12.00 -11.67 -2.90
C GLY A 495 -12.47 -12.43 -1.66
N ASP A 496 -12.12 -11.93 -0.48
CA ASP A 496 -12.40 -12.55 0.82
C ASP A 496 -13.63 -11.98 1.51
N ASN A 497 -14.12 -10.81 1.05
CA ASN A 497 -15.31 -10.17 1.61
C ASN A 497 -16.60 -10.82 1.10
N LEU A 498 -17.15 -11.71 1.91
CA LEU A 498 -18.43 -12.37 1.70
C LEU A 498 -19.57 -11.48 2.21
N VAL A 499 -20.43 -11.03 1.31
CA VAL A 499 -21.64 -10.25 1.63
C VAL A 499 -22.88 -11.11 1.40
N VAL A 500 -23.87 -10.98 2.28
CA VAL A 500 -25.15 -11.66 2.13
C VAL A 500 -25.84 -11.19 0.83
N PRO A 501 -26.24 -12.09 -0.08
CA PRO A 501 -26.86 -11.71 -1.34
C PRO A 501 -28.14 -10.89 -1.12
N SER A 502 -28.44 -9.96 -2.02
CA SER A 502 -29.60 -9.07 -1.93
C SER A 502 -30.94 -9.80 -1.76
N GLN A 503 -31.05 -11.03 -2.28
CA GLN A 503 -32.21 -11.89 -2.11
C GLN A 503 -32.44 -12.35 -0.66
N LEU A 504 -31.42 -12.32 0.18
CA LEU A 504 -31.43 -12.73 1.59
C LEU A 504 -31.24 -11.56 2.57
N GLN A 505 -31.01 -10.34 2.10
CA GLN A 505 -30.81 -9.17 2.97
C GLN A 505 -32.02 -8.86 3.87
N ALA A 506 -33.24 -9.20 3.45
CA ALA A 506 -34.44 -9.03 4.27
C ALA A 506 -34.74 -10.23 5.19
N TYR A 507 -34.04 -11.36 5.00
CA TYR A 507 -34.25 -12.58 5.77
C TYR A 507 -33.71 -12.40 7.20
N GLU A 508 -34.49 -12.78 8.21
CA GLU A 508 -34.04 -12.81 9.60
C GLU A 508 -34.01 -14.26 10.08
N GLY A 509 -32.85 -14.70 10.57
CA GLY A 509 -32.67 -16.08 11.03
C GLY A 509 -31.29 -16.63 10.69
N VAL A 510 -31.18 -17.96 10.73
CA VAL A 510 -29.92 -18.65 10.49
C VAL A 510 -29.67 -18.78 8.99
N ILE A 511 -28.52 -18.29 8.55
CA ILE A 511 -27.99 -18.44 7.20
C ILE A 511 -26.79 -19.39 7.27
N GLN A 512 -26.67 -20.26 6.26
CA GLN A 512 -25.46 -21.03 6.00
C GLN A 512 -24.86 -20.56 4.68
N ALA A 513 -23.59 -20.17 4.68
CA ALA A 513 -22.83 -19.93 3.47
C ALA A 513 -21.84 -21.09 3.28
N SER A 514 -21.94 -21.82 2.19
CA SER A 514 -21.12 -23.01 1.93
C SER A 514 -20.34 -22.89 0.62
N THR A 515 -19.14 -23.48 0.60
CA THR A 515 -18.22 -23.58 -0.54
C THR A 515 -17.48 -24.91 -0.46
N ILE A 516 -16.94 -25.38 -1.59
CA ILE A 516 -15.94 -26.44 -1.56
C ILE A 516 -14.57 -25.80 -1.43
N LEU A 517 -13.78 -26.26 -0.45
CA LEU A 517 -12.41 -25.88 -0.23
C LEU A 517 -11.48 -26.97 -0.81
N ASP A 518 -10.71 -26.63 -1.83
CA ASP A 518 -9.73 -27.54 -2.45
C ASP A 518 -8.34 -27.26 -1.85
N ASN A 519 -7.83 -28.23 -1.10
CA ASN A 519 -6.54 -28.15 -0.45
C ASN A 519 -5.54 -29.10 -1.15
N PRO A 520 -4.43 -28.59 -1.72
CA PRO A 520 -3.57 -29.41 -2.57
C PRO A 520 -2.74 -30.47 -1.83
N TYR A 521 -2.45 -30.27 -0.54
CA TYR A 521 -1.66 -31.20 0.26
C TYR A 521 -1.97 -31.09 1.76
N ASP A 522 -1.69 -32.16 2.49
CA ASP A 522 -1.82 -32.23 3.96
C ASP A 522 -1.01 -31.11 4.65
N ARG A 523 -1.67 -30.26 5.44
CA ARG A 523 -1.02 -29.17 6.18
C ARG A 523 -1.87 -28.64 7.33
N MET A 524 -1.22 -27.97 8.28
CA MET A 524 -1.92 -27.09 9.22
C MET A 524 -2.37 -25.82 8.50
N VAL A 525 -3.59 -25.40 8.79
CA VAL A 525 -4.17 -24.17 8.25
C VAL A 525 -4.72 -23.36 9.40
N ARG A 526 -4.41 -22.07 9.40
CA ARG A 526 -5.06 -21.11 10.28
C ARG A 526 -6.18 -20.43 9.50
N PHE A 527 -7.40 -20.53 9.98
CA PHE A 527 -8.54 -19.79 9.45
C PHE A 527 -8.77 -18.56 10.31
N ILE A 528 -8.59 -17.38 9.73
CA ILE A 528 -9.02 -16.12 10.33
C ILE A 528 -10.44 -15.85 9.85
N VAL A 529 -11.37 -15.61 10.78
CA VAL A 529 -12.76 -15.26 10.50
C VAL A 529 -13.14 -14.00 11.26
N VAL A 530 -13.57 -12.99 10.50
CA VAL A 530 -13.89 -11.67 11.01
C VAL A 530 -15.27 -11.26 10.49
N ALA A 531 -16.17 -10.93 11.40
CA ALA A 531 -17.54 -10.52 11.11
C ALA A 531 -18.15 -9.81 12.34
N PRO A 532 -19.16 -8.94 12.18
CA PRO A 532 -19.84 -8.27 13.30
C PRO A 532 -20.81 -9.17 14.08
N MET A 533 -20.82 -10.47 13.78
CA MET A 533 -21.58 -11.49 14.48
C MET A 533 -20.71 -12.74 14.67
N PRO A 534 -21.03 -13.61 15.64
CA PRO A 534 -20.37 -14.90 15.75
C PRO A 534 -20.61 -15.77 14.50
N ILE A 535 -19.55 -16.37 13.98
CA ILE A 535 -19.60 -17.28 12.84
C ILE A 535 -19.16 -18.66 13.31
N GLU A 536 -20.04 -19.65 13.23
CA GLU A 536 -19.64 -21.05 13.37
C GLU A 536 -19.03 -21.54 12.06
N VAL A 537 -17.79 -22.04 12.13
CA VAL A 537 -17.06 -22.56 10.98
C VAL A 537 -17.06 -24.08 11.04
N GLN A 538 -17.51 -24.70 9.96
CA GLN A 538 -17.61 -26.15 9.82
C GLN A 538 -16.78 -26.64 8.62
N ILE A 539 -16.07 -27.75 8.81
CA ILE A 539 -15.41 -28.50 7.74
C ILE A 539 -15.99 -29.92 7.71
N ASP A 540 -16.47 -30.36 6.55
CA ASP A 540 -17.12 -31.66 6.35
C ASP A 540 -18.25 -31.93 7.36
N GLY A 541 -19.05 -30.89 7.63
CA GLY A 541 -20.17 -30.90 8.58
C GLY A 541 -19.77 -30.96 10.05
N LYS A 542 -18.47 -30.83 10.38
CA LYS A 542 -17.98 -30.78 11.77
C LYS A 542 -17.58 -29.36 12.13
N SER A 543 -18.15 -28.86 13.22
CA SER A 543 -17.76 -27.58 13.82
C SER A 543 -16.29 -27.63 14.25
N ILE A 544 -15.47 -26.73 13.70
CA ILE A 544 -14.06 -26.60 14.06
C ILE A 544 -13.83 -25.46 15.06
N PHE A 545 -14.59 -24.36 14.96
CA PHE A 545 -14.67 -23.32 15.98
C PHE A 545 -15.86 -22.38 15.72
N THR A 546 -16.16 -21.50 16.68
CA THR A 546 -17.06 -20.36 16.51
C THR A 546 -16.29 -19.07 16.77
N SER A 547 -16.25 -18.18 15.79
CA SER A 547 -15.60 -16.87 15.94
C SER A 547 -16.40 -15.98 16.89
N LEU A 548 -15.71 -15.09 17.60
CA LEU A 548 -16.36 -13.98 18.27
C LEU A 548 -16.80 -12.92 17.26
N ALA A 549 -17.80 -12.11 17.63
CA ALA A 549 -18.14 -10.92 16.87
C ALA A 549 -16.99 -9.92 16.99
N SER A 550 -16.48 -9.47 15.86
CA SER A 550 -15.46 -8.43 15.76
C SER A 550 -16.08 -7.09 15.41
N GLU A 551 -15.67 -6.08 16.15
CA GLU A 551 -16.14 -4.72 16.01
C GLU A 551 -15.30 -3.88 15.03
N SER A 552 -14.07 -4.31 14.71
CA SER A 552 -13.16 -3.66 13.76
C SER A 552 -13.40 -4.12 12.33
N ALA A 553 -13.86 -5.37 12.19
CA ALA A 553 -14.01 -6.06 10.93
C ALA A 553 -12.73 -6.11 10.06
N LEU A 554 -11.52 -5.95 10.64
CA LEU A 554 -10.26 -6.01 9.88
C LEU A 554 -9.52 -7.35 10.08
N PRO A 555 -9.23 -8.10 9.00
CA PRO A 555 -8.56 -9.39 9.07
C PRO A 555 -7.04 -9.24 9.07
N THR A 556 -6.49 -8.87 10.23
CA THR A 556 -5.05 -8.71 10.43
C THR A 556 -4.33 -10.06 10.41
N PHE A 557 -3.29 -10.20 9.59
CA PHE A 557 -2.61 -11.48 9.35
C PHE A 557 -1.77 -11.93 10.53
N HIS A 558 -0.83 -11.10 10.96
CA HIS A 558 0.16 -11.42 12.00
C HIS A 558 -0.36 -11.25 13.42
N ARG A 559 -1.47 -10.52 13.60
CA ARG A 559 -2.05 -10.17 14.89
C ARG A 559 -3.57 -10.34 14.94
N PRO A 560 -4.15 -11.48 14.52
CA PRO A 560 -5.60 -11.67 14.51
C PRO A 560 -6.17 -11.50 15.92
N GLU A 561 -7.37 -10.91 16.00
CA GLU A 561 -8.08 -10.69 17.26
C GLU A 561 -8.30 -12.02 18.00
N GLU A 562 -8.24 -11.99 19.34
CA GLU A 562 -8.48 -13.19 20.14
C GLU A 562 -9.91 -13.71 19.89
N GLY A 563 -10.02 -15.00 19.59
CA GLY A 563 -11.31 -15.63 19.25
C GLY A 563 -11.77 -15.40 17.81
N SER A 564 -10.98 -14.72 16.96
CA SER A 564 -11.28 -14.55 15.53
C SER A 564 -10.55 -15.57 14.64
N TYR A 565 -9.89 -16.58 15.19
CA TYR A 565 -9.16 -17.57 14.40
C TYR A 565 -9.12 -18.95 15.05
N CYS A 566 -8.87 -19.97 14.24
CA CYS A 566 -8.51 -21.31 14.70
C CYS A 566 -7.40 -21.91 13.85
N GLU A 567 -6.67 -22.87 14.39
CA GLU A 567 -5.77 -23.73 13.62
C GLU A 567 -6.30 -25.16 13.60
N CYS A 568 -6.32 -25.77 12.42
CA CYS A 568 -6.67 -27.17 12.27
C CYS A 568 -5.87 -27.82 11.14
N PHE A 569 -5.72 -29.13 11.23
CA PHE A 569 -5.08 -29.91 10.18
C PHE A 569 -6.08 -30.20 9.07
N VAL A 570 -5.77 -29.79 7.84
CA VAL A 570 -6.60 -30.00 6.65
C VAL A 570 -5.88 -31.00 5.74
N ARG A 571 -6.59 -32.08 5.37
CA ARG A 571 -6.04 -33.10 4.46
C ARG A 571 -6.03 -32.60 3.02
N ALA A 572 -5.23 -33.23 2.18
CA ALA A 572 -5.29 -33.04 0.75
C ALA A 572 -6.66 -33.49 0.21
N GLY A 573 -7.25 -32.67 -0.66
CA GLY A 573 -8.53 -32.93 -1.31
C GLY A 573 -9.57 -31.83 -1.11
N GLN A 574 -10.80 -32.17 -1.49
CA GLN A 574 -11.95 -31.27 -1.43
C GLN A 574 -12.71 -31.47 -0.12
N HIS A 575 -13.05 -30.35 0.53
CA HIS A 575 -13.74 -30.31 1.80
C HIS A 575 -14.95 -29.36 1.74
N ASP A 576 -16.04 -29.73 2.40
CA ASP A 576 -17.21 -28.84 2.54
C ASP A 576 -16.91 -27.80 3.63
N LEU A 577 -16.66 -26.54 3.25
CA LEU A 577 -16.52 -25.43 4.19
C LEU A 577 -17.87 -24.72 4.32
N THR A 578 -18.39 -24.63 5.55
CA THR A 578 -19.68 -23.96 5.83
C THR A 578 -19.53 -22.96 6.97
N LEU A 579 -20.02 -21.75 6.74
CA LEU A 579 -20.16 -20.68 7.72
C LEU A 579 -21.62 -20.59 8.15
N VAL A 580 -21.90 -20.75 9.44
CA VAL A 580 -23.24 -20.67 10.00
C VAL A 580 -23.33 -19.45 10.91
N PHE A 581 -24.32 -18.58 10.66
CA PHE A 581 -24.48 -17.34 11.41
C PHE A 581 -25.94 -16.89 11.47
N THR A 582 -26.26 -16.10 12.48
CA THR A 582 -27.58 -15.48 12.61
C THR A 582 -27.56 -14.12 11.94
N HIS A 583 -28.37 -13.95 10.90
CA HIS A 583 -28.53 -12.72 10.14
C HIS A 583 -29.73 -11.92 10.64
N ASN A 584 -29.57 -10.60 10.71
CA ASN A 584 -30.64 -9.65 10.98
C ASN A 584 -30.58 -8.49 9.98
N GLN A 585 -31.69 -7.78 9.77
CA GLN A 585 -31.78 -6.71 8.77
C GLN A 585 -30.84 -5.52 9.04
N HIS A 586 -30.41 -5.33 10.29
CA HIS A 586 -29.45 -4.28 10.66
C HIS A 586 -28.01 -4.58 10.22
N GLN A 587 -27.74 -5.79 9.73
CA GLN A 587 -26.43 -6.28 9.32
C GLN A 587 -26.41 -6.71 7.84
N ALA A 588 -27.35 -6.23 7.02
CA ALA A 588 -27.51 -6.65 5.62
C ALA A 588 -26.25 -6.47 4.74
N ASP A 589 -25.40 -5.49 5.06
CA ASP A 589 -24.15 -5.20 4.33
C ASP A 589 -22.90 -5.48 5.20
N ALA A 590 -23.06 -6.22 6.30
CA ALA A 590 -21.96 -6.59 7.17
C ALA A 590 -20.94 -7.46 6.42
N PRO A 591 -19.65 -7.07 6.39
CA PRO A 591 -18.62 -7.91 5.79
C PRO A 591 -18.40 -9.16 6.65
N ILE A 592 -18.36 -10.32 6.00
CA ILE A 592 -17.90 -11.58 6.59
C ILE A 592 -16.63 -11.95 5.83
N MET A 593 -15.51 -12.09 6.52
CA MET A 593 -14.25 -12.47 5.90
C MET A 593 -13.75 -13.78 6.47
N ILE A 594 -13.30 -14.65 5.58
CA ILE A 594 -12.62 -15.90 5.93
C ILE A 594 -11.33 -16.04 5.11
N LEU A 595 -10.22 -16.16 5.81
CA LEU A 595 -8.89 -16.17 5.21
C LEU A 595 -8.11 -17.40 5.69
N PRO A 596 -7.78 -18.33 4.77
CA PRO A 596 -6.84 -19.39 5.07
C PRO A 596 -5.42 -18.85 4.95
N ILE A 597 -4.69 -18.87 6.06
CA ILE A 597 -3.28 -18.50 6.12
C ILE A 597 -2.43 -19.69 6.58
N ILE A 598 -1.12 -19.57 6.36
CA ILE A 598 -0.12 -20.53 6.80
C ILE A 598 -0.24 -20.76 8.33
N GLY A 599 -0.22 -22.04 8.74
CA GLY A 599 -0.24 -22.44 10.14
C GLY A 599 1.02 -22.06 10.92
N SER A 600 0.92 -22.09 12.25
CA SER A 600 2.02 -21.76 13.17
C SER A 600 3.25 -22.67 13.09
N ASP A 601 3.13 -23.81 12.42
CA ASP A 601 4.17 -24.83 12.26
C ASP A 601 5.15 -24.57 11.11
N VAL A 602 4.90 -23.55 10.29
CA VAL A 602 5.78 -23.20 9.16
C VAL A 602 6.78 -22.12 9.56
N GLU A 603 8.06 -22.41 9.39
CA GLU A 603 9.15 -21.50 9.76
C GLU A 603 9.50 -20.49 8.67
N GLU A 604 9.36 -20.84 7.39
CA GLU A 604 9.72 -19.97 6.25
C GLU A 604 8.65 -20.04 5.14
N PRO A 605 8.11 -18.90 4.64
CA PRO A 605 8.43 -17.51 5.01
C PRO A 605 7.88 -17.10 6.40
N GLY A 606 7.50 -18.09 7.22
CA GLY A 606 6.96 -17.92 8.56
C GLY A 606 5.46 -18.18 8.59
N PRO A 607 4.86 -18.18 9.79
CA PRO A 607 3.42 -18.18 9.92
C PRO A 607 2.82 -16.90 9.32
N TYR A 608 1.50 -16.90 9.06
CA TYR A 608 0.72 -15.69 8.72
C TYR A 608 0.72 -15.21 7.26
N TYR A 609 1.15 -16.03 6.31
CA TYR A 609 0.95 -15.72 4.88
C TYR A 609 -0.38 -16.27 4.35
N TYR A 610 -1.05 -15.49 3.51
CA TYR A 610 -2.22 -15.96 2.78
C TYR A 610 -1.88 -17.18 1.90
N LEU A 611 -2.69 -18.26 2.02
CA LEU A 611 -2.56 -19.48 1.21
C LEU A 611 -3.19 -19.28 -0.17
N THR A 612 -2.37 -18.89 -1.14
CA THR A 612 -2.85 -18.58 -2.50
C THR A 612 -3.29 -19.82 -3.28
N ASP A 613 -2.84 -21.01 -2.87
CA ASP A 613 -3.07 -22.31 -3.51
C ASP A 613 -4.28 -23.08 -2.97
N MET A 614 -4.90 -22.59 -1.89
CA MET A 614 -6.15 -23.12 -1.35
C MET A 614 -7.33 -22.45 -2.06
N LEU A 615 -8.14 -23.24 -2.78
CA LEU A 615 -9.14 -22.72 -3.71
C LEU A 615 -10.57 -22.90 -3.19
N PHE A 616 -11.45 -21.95 -3.50
CA PHE A 616 -12.88 -21.96 -3.14
C PHE A 616 -13.69 -22.21 -4.42
N ILE A 617 -14.16 -23.44 -4.64
CA ILE A 617 -14.54 -23.94 -5.98
C ILE A 617 -16.03 -24.20 -6.21
#